data_AF-A0A374NTZ0-F1
#
_entry.id   AF-A0A374NTZ0-F1
#
_cell.length_a   1.000
_cell.length_b   1.000
_cell.length_c   1.000
_cell.angle_alpha   90.00
_cell.angle_beta   90.00
_cell.angle_gamma   90.00
#
_symmetry.space_group_name_H-M   'P 1'
#
loop_
_entity.id
_entity.type
_entity.pdbx_description
1 polymer ?
#
loop_
_entity_poly.entity_id
_entity_poly.type
_entity_poly.pdbx_seq_one_letter_code
_entity_poly.pdbx_strand_id
1 'polypeptide(L)'
;MAKKKIYFGTNTKMYKTIKDTVEFVSQLQELTKDISREDMQLFVIPSYTTLRDANEAKDEDLLMVGAQNMGWEEQGQFTGEISPLMLQEVGTDIVMIGHSERRHVLGETDEEENKKVLCALNHNFTTLLCVGETGEQKDYGISEEVIRIQLKKGLYGVTEEQTEKLWIAYEPVWAIGVNGKPATKEYAEQIHIVIRETLVELFGEEAGNEIPVLYGGSVNPENAVGLSKMEHIDGLFIGRSAWQADNFNKIIRDVLK
;
A
#
# COMPACT_ATOMS: atom_id res chain seq x y z
N MET A 1 -21.32 7.26 16.08
CA MET A 1 -20.52 7.33 14.84
C MET A 1 -20.11 5.90 14.52
N ALA A 2 -20.32 5.44 13.29
CA ALA A 2 -19.85 4.11 12.89
C ALA A 2 -18.32 4.06 13.02
N LYS A 3 -17.76 2.91 13.43
CA LYS A 3 -16.32 2.73 13.52
C LYS A 3 -15.74 2.79 12.10
N LYS A 4 -14.73 3.64 11.88
CA LYS A 4 -14.03 3.75 10.58
C LYS A 4 -13.30 2.43 10.31
N LYS A 5 -13.50 1.85 9.12
CA LYS A 5 -12.79 0.64 8.68
C LYS A 5 -11.29 0.92 8.62
N ILE A 6 -10.46 0.06 9.20
CA ILE A 6 -8.99 0.23 9.21
C ILE A 6 -8.33 -0.70 8.19
N TYR A 7 -7.38 -0.20 7.42
CA TYR A 7 -6.64 -0.98 6.43
C TYR A 7 -5.35 -1.54 7.06
N PHE A 8 -5.11 -2.84 6.90
CA PHE A 8 -3.89 -3.51 7.31
C PHE A 8 -3.28 -4.23 6.12
N GLY A 9 -2.07 -3.81 5.76
CA GLY A 9 -1.33 -4.39 4.65
C GLY A 9 0.07 -4.81 5.03
N THR A 10 0.63 -5.76 4.29
CA THR A 10 2.07 -6.02 4.31
C THR A 10 2.61 -6.28 2.93
N ASN A 11 3.72 -5.64 2.59
CA ASN A 11 4.56 -6.00 1.46
C ASN A 11 5.67 -6.95 1.94
N THR A 12 5.69 -8.18 1.46
CA THR A 12 6.74 -9.14 1.83
C THR A 12 8.06 -8.85 1.12
N LYS A 13 8.08 -7.94 0.13
CA LYS A 13 9.23 -7.62 -0.71
C LYS A 13 9.80 -8.90 -1.35
N MET A 14 11.11 -8.90 -1.60
CA MET A 14 11.84 -10.05 -2.14
C MET A 14 12.18 -11.06 -1.02
N TYR A 15 11.16 -11.53 -0.30
CA TYR A 15 11.24 -12.55 0.73
C TYR A 15 10.12 -13.57 0.55
N LYS A 16 10.31 -14.75 1.18
CA LYS A 16 9.43 -15.93 1.17
C LYS A 16 9.45 -16.72 -0.14
N THR A 17 9.61 -18.03 -0.03
CA THR A 17 9.37 -18.99 -1.11
C THR A 17 7.88 -19.32 -1.21
N ILE A 18 7.47 -20.10 -2.21
CA ILE A 18 6.08 -20.56 -2.37
C ILE A 18 5.53 -21.15 -1.06
N LYS A 19 6.29 -22.08 -0.46
CA LYS A 19 5.91 -22.74 0.79
C LYS A 19 5.71 -21.71 1.92
N ASP A 20 6.67 -20.80 2.08
CA ASP A 20 6.63 -19.80 3.15
C ASP A 20 5.47 -18.81 2.96
N THR A 21 5.12 -18.47 1.71
CA THR A 21 4.00 -17.59 1.37
C THR A 21 2.66 -18.25 1.67
N VAL A 22 2.47 -19.49 1.22
CA VAL A 22 1.23 -20.25 1.49
C VAL A 22 1.03 -20.44 2.99
N GLU A 23 2.07 -20.86 3.72
CA GLU A 23 2.00 -21.01 5.18
C GLU A 23 1.63 -19.69 5.87
N PHE A 24 2.27 -18.58 5.46
CA PHE A 24 1.99 -17.26 6.01
C PHE A 24 0.54 -16.80 5.76
N VAL A 25 0.05 -16.94 4.52
CA VAL A 25 -1.31 -16.54 4.12
C VAL A 25 -2.37 -17.37 4.87
N SER A 26 -2.24 -18.70 4.85
CA SER A 26 -3.19 -19.60 5.52
C SER A 26 -3.20 -19.40 7.04
N GLN A 27 -2.04 -19.18 7.66
CA GLN A 27 -1.99 -18.90 9.10
C GLN A 27 -2.61 -17.54 9.43
N LEU A 28 -2.31 -16.48 8.65
CA LEU A 28 -2.81 -15.13 8.91
C LEU A 28 -4.34 -15.05 8.79
N GLN A 29 -4.93 -15.66 7.76
CA GLN A 29 -6.39 -15.66 7.61
C GLN A 29 -7.06 -16.45 8.73
N GLU A 30 -6.51 -17.60 9.14
CA GLU A 30 -7.05 -18.41 10.24
C GLU A 30 -7.00 -17.64 11.58
N LEU A 31 -5.90 -16.95 11.85
CA LEU A 31 -5.73 -16.13 13.07
C LEU A 31 -6.64 -14.91 13.13
N THR A 32 -7.20 -14.47 11.99
CA THR A 32 -7.97 -13.23 11.88
C THR A 32 -9.40 -13.44 11.37
N LYS A 33 -9.86 -14.68 11.18
CA LYS A 33 -11.19 -15.00 10.65
C LYS A 33 -12.33 -14.57 11.57
N ASP A 34 -12.08 -14.43 12.87
CA ASP A 34 -13.04 -13.97 13.88
C ASP A 34 -13.25 -12.45 13.87
N ILE A 35 -12.42 -11.71 13.13
CA ILE A 35 -12.49 -10.24 13.04
C ILE A 35 -13.40 -9.84 11.87
N SER A 36 -14.37 -8.94 12.11
CA SER A 36 -15.28 -8.48 11.07
C SER A 36 -14.53 -7.75 9.95
N ARG A 37 -14.89 -8.04 8.69
CA ARG A 37 -14.38 -7.32 7.51
C ARG A 37 -15.08 -5.98 7.25
N GLU A 38 -16.10 -5.67 8.06
CA GLU A 38 -16.63 -4.30 8.18
C GLU A 38 -15.69 -3.42 9.02
N ASP A 39 -14.97 -4.00 9.99
CA ASP A 39 -14.04 -3.27 10.85
C ASP A 39 -12.65 -3.11 10.21
N MET A 40 -12.25 -4.01 9.30
CA MET A 40 -10.94 -3.94 8.66
C MET A 40 -10.88 -4.45 7.22
N GLN A 41 -9.93 -3.89 6.45
CA GLN A 41 -9.44 -4.48 5.19
C GLN A 41 -8.08 -5.13 5.45
N LEU A 42 -7.91 -6.39 5.10
CA LEU A 42 -6.63 -7.10 5.24
C LEU A 42 -6.06 -7.45 3.86
N PHE A 43 -4.76 -7.20 3.67
CA PHE A 43 -4.08 -7.59 2.43
C PHE A 43 -2.61 -7.96 2.60
N VAL A 44 -2.11 -8.81 1.70
CA VAL A 44 -0.71 -9.25 1.63
C VAL A 44 -0.21 -9.09 0.20
N ILE A 45 0.99 -8.56 0.02
CA ILE A 45 1.60 -8.33 -1.29
C ILE A 45 2.88 -9.17 -1.42
N PRO A 46 2.78 -10.44 -1.88
CA PRO A 46 3.93 -11.33 -2.01
C PRO A 46 4.72 -11.16 -3.31
N SER A 47 5.85 -11.86 -3.44
CA SER A 47 6.63 -11.89 -4.69
C SER A 47 5.85 -12.59 -5.82
N TYR A 48 6.07 -12.16 -7.07
CA TYR A 48 5.37 -12.72 -8.25
C TYR A 48 5.45 -14.24 -8.36
N THR A 49 6.61 -14.82 -8.04
CA THR A 49 6.87 -16.27 -8.09
C THR A 49 5.99 -17.09 -7.15
N THR A 50 5.26 -16.43 -6.24
CA THR A 50 4.38 -17.06 -5.24
C THR A 50 2.94 -16.57 -5.35
N LEU A 51 2.63 -15.70 -6.32
CA LEU A 51 1.36 -14.96 -6.38
C LEU A 51 0.18 -15.89 -6.69
N ARG A 52 0.36 -16.83 -7.62
CA ARG A 52 -0.65 -17.85 -7.94
C ARG A 52 -0.98 -18.70 -6.70
N ASP A 53 0.04 -19.25 -6.05
CA ASP A 53 -0.14 -20.10 -4.86
C ASP A 53 -0.75 -19.32 -3.69
N ALA A 54 -0.40 -18.03 -3.53
CA ALA A 54 -1.03 -17.16 -2.54
C ALA A 54 -2.52 -16.95 -2.81
N ASN A 55 -2.91 -16.74 -4.07
CA ASN A 55 -4.31 -16.60 -4.47
C ASN A 55 -5.08 -17.93 -4.34
N GLU A 56 -4.48 -19.07 -4.66
CA GLU A 56 -5.11 -20.38 -4.45
C GLU A 56 -5.30 -20.72 -2.96
N ALA A 57 -4.44 -20.19 -2.08
CA ALA A 57 -4.49 -20.44 -0.64
C ALA A 57 -5.39 -19.47 0.15
N LYS A 58 -5.69 -18.29 -0.41
CA LYS A 58 -6.46 -17.25 0.29
C LYS A 58 -7.94 -17.62 0.35
N ASP A 59 -8.60 -17.20 1.43
CA ASP A 59 -10.05 -17.04 1.44
C ASP A 59 -10.38 -15.62 0.94
N GLU A 60 -11.06 -15.53 -0.22
CA GLU A 60 -11.35 -14.26 -0.91
C GLU A 60 -12.19 -13.29 -0.07
N ASP A 61 -13.04 -13.81 0.84
CA ASP A 61 -13.84 -12.99 1.73
C ASP A 61 -13.02 -12.42 2.89
N LEU A 62 -11.84 -12.99 3.16
CA LEU A 62 -11.04 -12.67 4.34
C LEU A 62 -9.76 -11.90 4.03
N LEU A 63 -9.16 -12.07 2.87
CA LEU A 63 -7.83 -11.54 2.57
C LEU A 63 -7.70 -11.18 1.09
N MET A 64 -7.19 -9.98 0.82
CA MET A 64 -6.75 -9.61 -0.53
C MET A 64 -5.26 -9.93 -0.73
N VAL A 65 -4.91 -10.31 -1.95
CA VAL A 65 -3.54 -10.58 -2.37
C VAL A 65 -3.17 -9.62 -3.51
N GLY A 66 -2.01 -8.97 -3.37
CA GLY A 66 -1.54 -7.95 -4.31
C GLY A 66 -0.21 -8.27 -4.98
N ALA A 67 0.03 -7.65 -6.13
CA ALA A 67 1.32 -7.65 -6.81
C ALA A 67 2.20 -6.47 -6.37
N GLN A 68 3.50 -6.70 -6.25
CA GLN A 68 4.47 -5.69 -5.80
C GLN A 68 4.79 -4.62 -6.85
N ASN A 69 4.44 -4.86 -8.11
CA ASN A 69 4.60 -3.95 -9.25
C ASN A 69 3.78 -4.48 -10.44
N MET A 70 3.66 -3.72 -11.52
CA MET A 70 3.11 -4.15 -12.81
C MET A 70 3.67 -3.29 -13.94
N GLY A 71 3.78 -3.84 -15.15
CA GLY A 71 4.02 -3.06 -16.36
C GLY A 71 2.79 -2.25 -16.78
N TRP A 72 2.94 -1.31 -17.70
CA TRP A 72 1.84 -0.45 -18.19
C TRP A 72 1.28 -0.85 -19.56
N GLU A 73 1.73 -2.00 -20.10
CA GLU A 73 1.30 -2.54 -21.38
C GLU A 73 0.73 -3.94 -21.17
N GLU A 74 -0.36 -4.27 -21.87
CA GLU A 74 -1.00 -5.60 -21.81
C GLU A 74 -0.06 -6.73 -22.31
N GLN A 75 0.80 -6.41 -23.27
CA GLN A 75 1.80 -7.28 -23.86
C GLN A 75 2.85 -6.46 -24.62
N GLY A 76 4.07 -6.99 -24.79
CA GLY A 76 5.08 -6.32 -25.60
C GLY A 76 6.49 -6.87 -25.40
N GLN A 77 7.47 -6.16 -25.95
CA GLN A 77 8.89 -6.52 -25.86
C GLN A 77 9.51 -6.00 -24.55
N PHE A 78 8.99 -6.47 -23.42
CA PHE A 78 9.40 -6.07 -22.07
C PHE A 78 9.87 -7.28 -21.26
N THR A 79 10.99 -7.89 -21.66
CA THR A 79 11.51 -9.10 -21.00
C THR A 79 11.73 -8.86 -19.50
N GLY A 80 11.01 -9.63 -18.68
CA GLY A 80 11.08 -9.55 -17.21
C GLY A 80 9.92 -8.79 -16.56
N GLU A 81 9.13 -8.03 -17.33
CA GLU A 81 7.94 -7.34 -16.82
C GLU A 81 6.72 -8.27 -16.73
N ILE A 82 5.78 -7.90 -15.86
CA ILE A 82 4.50 -8.61 -15.65
C ILE A 82 3.37 -7.70 -16.12
N SER A 83 2.54 -8.19 -17.03
CA SER A 83 1.43 -7.41 -17.60
C SER A 83 0.17 -7.46 -16.72
N PRO A 84 -0.76 -6.50 -16.87
CA PRO A 84 -2.06 -6.56 -16.19
C PRO A 84 -2.84 -7.84 -16.49
N LEU A 85 -2.78 -8.35 -17.73
CA LEU A 85 -3.49 -9.57 -18.11
C LEU A 85 -2.95 -10.80 -17.37
N MET A 86 -1.63 -10.88 -17.18
CA MET A 86 -1.01 -11.95 -16.37
C MET A 86 -1.47 -11.87 -14.90
N LEU A 87 -1.59 -10.66 -14.34
CA LEU A 87 -2.04 -10.47 -12.96
C LEU A 87 -3.54 -10.79 -12.78
N GLN A 88 -4.36 -10.49 -13.79
CA GLN A 88 -5.79 -10.85 -13.80
C GLN A 88 -5.97 -12.37 -13.83
N GLU A 89 -5.21 -13.08 -14.67
CA GLU A 89 -5.29 -14.55 -14.77
C GLU A 89 -4.97 -15.25 -13.43
N VAL A 90 -4.01 -14.72 -12.67
CA VAL A 90 -3.67 -15.29 -11.35
C VAL A 90 -4.57 -14.81 -10.20
N GLY A 91 -5.57 -13.96 -10.47
CA GLY A 91 -6.55 -13.52 -9.47
C GLY A 91 -6.07 -12.42 -8.51
N THR A 92 -5.16 -11.54 -8.95
CA THR A 92 -4.63 -10.45 -8.12
C THR A 92 -5.68 -9.37 -7.86
N ASP A 93 -5.81 -8.92 -6.61
CA ASP A 93 -6.78 -7.87 -6.25
C ASP A 93 -6.19 -6.46 -6.26
N ILE A 94 -4.92 -6.35 -5.84
CA ILE A 94 -4.21 -5.08 -5.60
C ILE A 94 -2.94 -5.01 -6.44
N VAL A 95 -2.62 -3.85 -7.01
CA VAL A 95 -1.31 -3.58 -7.60
C VAL A 95 -0.67 -2.42 -6.86
N MET A 96 0.48 -2.68 -6.24
CA MET A 96 1.33 -1.65 -5.64
C MET A 96 2.19 -0.99 -6.72
N ILE A 97 2.26 0.34 -6.70
CA ILE A 97 2.92 1.15 -7.74
C ILE A 97 3.74 2.24 -7.05
N GLY A 98 4.93 2.55 -7.58
CA GLY A 98 5.76 3.64 -7.07
C GLY A 98 6.35 3.42 -5.67
N HIS A 99 6.48 2.18 -5.20
CA HIS A 99 7.14 1.91 -3.93
C HIS A 99 8.56 2.51 -3.93
N SER A 100 8.98 3.07 -2.79
CA SER A 100 10.25 3.81 -2.65
C SER A 100 11.48 3.08 -3.22
N GLU A 101 11.59 1.77 -3.03
CA GLU A 101 12.69 0.95 -3.60
C GLU A 101 12.70 0.96 -5.13
N ARG A 102 11.53 0.96 -5.79
CA ARG A 102 11.48 1.00 -7.26
C ARG A 102 11.90 2.37 -7.79
N ARG A 103 11.43 3.44 -7.15
CA ARG A 103 11.82 4.82 -7.51
C ARG A 103 13.31 5.07 -7.29
N HIS A 104 13.84 4.73 -6.13
CA HIS A 104 15.18 5.15 -5.72
C HIS A 104 16.29 4.12 -6.02
N VAL A 105 15.96 2.83 -6.10
CA VAL A 105 16.93 1.77 -6.43
C VAL A 105 16.85 1.36 -7.89
N LEU A 106 15.62 1.27 -8.44
CA LEU A 106 15.41 0.85 -9.83
C LEU A 106 15.20 2.01 -10.80
N GLY A 107 15.07 3.24 -10.30
CA GLY A 107 15.05 4.47 -11.10
C GLY A 107 13.71 4.80 -11.75
N GLU A 108 12.60 4.25 -11.24
CA GLU A 108 11.27 4.53 -11.80
C GLU A 108 10.82 5.98 -11.55
N THR A 109 10.24 6.59 -12.56
CA THR A 109 9.82 8.00 -12.61
C THR A 109 8.33 8.17 -12.36
N ASP A 110 7.88 9.36 -11.94
CA ASP A 110 6.44 9.61 -11.75
C ASP A 110 5.63 9.40 -13.04
N GLU A 111 6.23 9.68 -14.20
CA GLU A 111 5.64 9.45 -15.52
C GLU A 111 5.42 7.96 -15.77
N GLU A 112 6.35 7.09 -15.36
CA GLU A 112 6.17 5.64 -15.44
C GLU A 112 5.14 5.14 -14.42
N GLU A 113 5.17 5.66 -13.20
CA GLU A 113 4.16 5.30 -12.20
C GLU A 113 2.76 5.72 -12.63
N ASN A 114 2.59 6.89 -13.25
CA ASN A 114 1.31 7.32 -13.78
C ASN A 114 0.76 6.36 -14.86
N LYS A 115 1.61 5.92 -15.79
CA LYS A 115 1.21 4.92 -16.79
C LYS A 115 0.73 3.64 -16.14
N LYS A 116 1.43 3.16 -15.11
CA LYS A 116 1.03 1.97 -14.35
C LYS A 116 -0.27 2.19 -13.58
N VAL A 117 -0.46 3.34 -12.94
CA VAL A 117 -1.69 3.70 -12.22
C VAL A 117 -2.89 3.64 -13.16
N LEU A 118 -2.80 4.33 -14.30
CA LEU A 118 -3.87 4.32 -15.30
C LEU A 118 -4.13 2.91 -15.84
N CYS A 119 -3.06 2.16 -16.14
CA CYS A 119 -3.16 0.78 -16.60
C CYS A 119 -3.88 -0.10 -15.57
N ALA A 120 -3.52 0.00 -14.29
CA ALA A 120 -4.10 -0.80 -13.21
C ALA A 120 -5.59 -0.48 -13.00
N LEU A 121 -5.95 0.80 -12.96
CA LEU A 121 -7.34 1.25 -12.83
C LEU A 121 -8.19 0.85 -14.04
N ASN A 122 -7.65 0.95 -15.27
CA ASN A 122 -8.35 0.51 -16.48
C ASN A 122 -8.60 -1.01 -16.52
N HIS A 123 -7.80 -1.78 -15.78
CA HIS A 123 -7.97 -3.24 -15.62
C HIS A 123 -8.70 -3.61 -14.32
N ASN A 124 -9.31 -2.62 -13.65
CA ASN A 124 -10.13 -2.76 -12.45
C ASN A 124 -9.40 -3.32 -11.21
N PHE A 125 -8.07 -3.20 -11.18
CA PHE A 125 -7.30 -3.49 -9.97
C PHE A 125 -7.50 -2.41 -8.93
N THR A 126 -7.44 -2.80 -7.66
CA THR A 126 -7.21 -1.84 -6.59
C THR A 126 -5.78 -1.34 -6.70
N THR A 127 -5.60 -0.05 -6.95
CA THR A 127 -4.30 0.55 -7.21
C THR A 127 -3.78 1.21 -5.93
N LEU A 128 -2.67 0.70 -5.39
CA LEU A 128 -2.00 1.25 -4.21
C LEU A 128 -0.77 2.06 -4.66
N LEU A 129 -0.92 3.38 -4.78
CA LEU A 129 0.18 4.28 -5.15
C LEU A 129 0.99 4.66 -3.90
N CYS A 130 2.28 4.35 -3.92
CA CYS A 130 3.21 4.77 -2.89
C CYS A 130 3.83 6.15 -3.23
N VAL A 131 3.86 7.01 -2.21
CA VAL A 131 4.47 8.35 -2.25
C VAL A 131 5.30 8.59 -1.00
N GLY A 132 6.37 9.37 -1.09
CA GLY A 132 7.32 9.52 -0.02
C GLY A 132 8.48 10.44 -0.38
N GLU A 133 8.91 11.24 0.59
CA GLU A 133 10.11 12.06 0.48
C GLU A 133 11.36 11.34 1.00
N THR A 134 12.52 11.68 0.44
CA THR A 134 13.82 11.24 0.93
C THR A 134 14.24 12.03 2.18
N GLY A 135 15.23 11.51 2.91
CA GLY A 135 15.80 12.22 4.07
C GLY A 135 16.37 13.59 3.68
N GLU A 136 17.02 13.67 2.51
CA GLU A 136 17.55 14.92 1.99
C GLU A 136 16.44 15.95 1.68
N GLN A 137 15.34 15.51 1.05
CA GLN A 137 14.19 16.37 0.77
C GLN A 137 13.54 16.87 2.07
N LYS A 138 13.48 16.02 3.10
CA LYS A 138 13.04 16.43 4.44
C LYS A 138 13.98 17.44 5.08
N ASP A 139 15.30 17.23 4.98
CA ASP A 139 16.30 18.14 5.54
C ASP A 139 16.30 19.51 4.83
N TYR A 140 15.93 19.55 3.54
CA TYR A 140 15.68 20.78 2.80
C TYR A 140 14.33 21.45 3.12
N GLY A 141 13.45 20.77 3.87
CA GLY A 141 12.14 21.30 4.23
C GLY A 141 11.15 21.35 3.07
N ILE A 142 11.29 20.45 2.08
CA ILE A 142 10.44 20.40 0.87
C ILE A 142 9.54 19.15 0.81
N SER A 143 9.29 18.52 1.95
CA SER A 143 8.51 17.28 2.03
C SER A 143 7.12 17.43 1.42
N GLU A 144 6.42 18.51 1.75
CA GLU A 144 5.04 18.74 1.30
C GLU A 144 4.97 18.92 -0.21
N GLU A 145 5.89 19.70 -0.79
CA GLU A 145 6.00 19.90 -2.23
C GLU A 145 6.29 18.60 -2.97
N VAL A 146 7.21 17.78 -2.45
CA VAL A 146 7.56 16.49 -3.05
C VAL A 146 6.34 15.57 -3.09
N ILE A 147 5.62 15.43 -1.97
CA ILE A 147 4.43 14.58 -1.90
C ILE A 147 3.34 15.08 -2.86
N ARG A 148 3.12 16.39 -2.90
CA ARG A 148 2.15 17.01 -3.82
C ARG A 148 2.51 16.76 -5.28
N ILE A 149 3.80 16.89 -5.64
CA ILE A 149 4.28 16.62 -7.00
C ILE A 149 4.06 15.15 -7.37
N GLN A 150 4.44 14.21 -6.51
CA GLN A 150 4.27 12.78 -6.75
C GLN A 150 2.79 12.40 -6.94
N LEU A 151 1.89 12.93 -6.11
CA LEU A 151 0.45 12.70 -6.25
C LEU A 151 -0.09 13.31 -7.55
N LYS A 152 0.19 14.59 -7.82
CA LYS A 152 -0.33 15.29 -9.00
C LYS A 152 0.16 14.68 -10.31
N LYS A 153 1.41 14.22 -10.37
CA LYS A 153 1.96 13.52 -11.53
C LYS A 153 1.45 12.09 -11.63
N GLY A 154 1.54 11.33 -10.53
CA GLY A 154 1.14 9.92 -10.49
C GLY A 154 -0.34 9.69 -10.81
N LEU A 155 -1.20 10.65 -10.45
CA LEU A 155 -2.64 10.58 -10.64
C LEU A 155 -3.16 11.41 -11.83
N TYR A 156 -2.26 11.95 -12.65
CA TYR A 156 -2.68 12.73 -13.82
C TYR A 156 -3.53 11.87 -14.78
N GLY A 157 -4.74 12.35 -15.09
CA GLY A 157 -5.67 11.65 -15.99
C GLY A 157 -6.53 10.58 -15.32
N VAL A 158 -6.39 10.34 -14.00
CA VAL A 158 -7.33 9.51 -13.23
C VAL A 158 -8.66 10.24 -13.13
N THR A 159 -9.77 9.55 -13.37
CA THR A 159 -11.12 10.11 -13.24
C THR A 159 -11.67 9.94 -11.82
N GLU A 160 -12.69 10.73 -11.47
CA GLU A 160 -13.38 10.61 -10.19
C GLU A 160 -13.94 9.19 -9.95
N GLU A 161 -14.55 8.57 -10.97
CA GLU A 161 -15.08 7.19 -10.89
C GLU A 161 -13.99 6.16 -10.54
N GLN A 162 -12.77 6.36 -11.04
CA GLN A 162 -11.65 5.45 -10.77
C GLN A 162 -11.13 5.55 -9.34
N THR A 163 -11.47 6.62 -8.59
CA THR A 163 -10.99 6.82 -7.21
C THR A 163 -11.52 5.75 -6.25
N GLU A 164 -12.64 5.09 -6.56
CA GLU A 164 -13.16 3.95 -5.79
C GLU A 164 -12.16 2.79 -5.68
N LYS A 165 -11.23 2.69 -6.64
CA LYS A 165 -10.18 1.68 -6.72
C LYS A 165 -8.79 2.24 -6.43
N LEU A 166 -8.68 3.46 -5.93
CA LEU A 166 -7.39 4.11 -5.65
C LEU A 166 -7.12 4.19 -4.15
N TRP A 167 -5.97 3.67 -3.73
CA TRP A 167 -5.43 3.80 -2.38
C TRP A 167 -4.04 4.46 -2.44
N ILE A 168 -3.67 5.18 -1.39
CA ILE A 168 -2.36 5.82 -1.24
C ILE A 168 -1.61 5.20 -0.06
N ALA A 169 -0.32 4.93 -0.23
CA ALA A 169 0.58 4.61 0.87
C ALA A 169 1.64 5.71 1.03
N TYR A 170 1.67 6.35 2.20
CA TYR A 170 2.73 7.29 2.55
C TYR A 170 3.94 6.57 3.14
N GLU A 171 5.06 6.62 2.43
CA GLU A 171 6.31 5.95 2.72
C GLU A 171 7.43 6.96 3.00
N PRO A 172 7.61 7.48 4.24
CA PRO A 172 8.78 8.31 4.56
C PRO A 172 10.06 7.50 4.33
N VAL A 173 10.76 7.75 3.23
CA VAL A 173 11.83 6.86 2.72
C VAL A 173 12.97 6.75 3.74
N TRP A 174 13.25 7.83 4.45
CA TRP A 174 14.23 7.91 5.52
C TRP A 174 13.88 7.10 6.78
N ALA A 175 12.61 6.72 6.93
CA ALA A 175 12.11 5.90 8.05
C ALA A 175 11.95 4.42 7.68
N ILE A 176 12.23 4.01 6.45
CA ILE A 176 12.08 2.64 5.97
C ILE A 176 13.44 1.91 6.01
N GLY A 177 13.40 0.58 6.18
CA GLY A 177 14.58 -0.28 6.14
C GLY A 177 15.17 -0.65 7.50
N VAL A 178 16.26 -1.42 7.49
CA VAL A 178 16.92 -1.97 8.70
C VAL A 178 17.37 -0.91 9.70
N ASN A 179 17.77 0.26 9.19
CA ASN A 179 18.32 1.37 9.99
C ASN A 179 17.38 2.60 10.03
N GLY A 180 16.15 2.47 9.51
CA GLY A 180 15.19 3.57 9.48
C GLY A 180 14.75 3.95 10.89
N LYS A 181 14.71 5.25 11.19
CA LYS A 181 14.14 5.76 12.43
C LYS A 181 12.63 5.97 12.21
N PRO A 182 11.74 5.38 13.03
CA PRO A 182 10.30 5.61 12.89
C PRO A 182 9.99 7.11 12.96
N ALA A 183 9.12 7.58 12.06
CA ALA A 183 8.59 8.94 12.16
C ALA A 183 7.71 9.05 13.42
N THR A 184 7.67 10.24 14.01
CA THR A 184 6.70 10.55 15.06
C THR A 184 5.30 10.53 14.46
N LYS A 185 4.30 10.10 15.23
CA LYS A 185 2.89 10.09 14.78
C LYS A 185 2.41 11.48 14.34
N GLU A 186 2.90 12.54 14.98
CA GLU A 186 2.56 13.93 14.64
C GLU A 186 3.08 14.32 13.25
N TYR A 187 4.29 13.89 12.89
CA TYR A 187 4.84 14.08 11.55
C TYR A 187 4.08 13.27 10.51
N ALA A 188 3.76 12.00 10.83
CA ALA A 188 2.97 11.17 9.94
C ALA A 188 1.60 11.80 9.67
N GLU A 189 0.93 12.32 10.70
CA GLU A 189 -0.35 13.02 10.56
C GLU A 189 -0.24 14.29 9.72
N GLN A 190 0.78 15.12 9.95
CA GLN A 190 1.00 16.33 9.14
C GLN A 190 1.08 16.00 7.65
N ILE A 191 1.84 14.97 7.27
CA ILE A 191 1.95 14.59 5.87
C ILE A 191 0.65 13.95 5.34
N HIS A 192 -0.08 13.19 6.16
CA HIS A 192 -1.39 12.66 5.76
C HIS A 192 -2.42 13.76 5.51
N ILE A 193 -2.39 14.84 6.28
CA ILE A 193 -3.21 16.04 6.00
C ILE A 193 -2.86 16.60 4.62
N VAL A 194 -1.58 16.78 4.31
CA VAL A 194 -1.13 17.28 2.99
C VAL A 194 -1.58 16.35 1.86
N ILE A 195 -1.50 15.03 2.05
CA ILE A 195 -2.00 14.05 1.07
C ILE A 195 -3.51 14.24 0.88
N ARG A 196 -4.27 14.29 1.97
CA ARG A 196 -5.74 14.46 1.95
C ARG A 196 -6.14 15.72 1.22
N GLU A 197 -5.55 16.86 1.56
CA GLU A 197 -5.80 18.15 0.90
C GLU A 197 -5.50 18.07 -0.60
N THR A 198 -4.42 17.38 -0.99
CA THR A 198 -4.07 17.20 -2.40
C THR A 198 -5.06 16.33 -3.14
N LEU A 199 -5.58 15.27 -2.52
CA LEU A 199 -6.60 14.40 -3.10
C LEU A 199 -7.93 15.16 -3.27
N VAL A 200 -8.31 15.98 -2.28
CA VAL A 200 -9.49 16.85 -2.36
C VAL A 200 -9.34 17.91 -3.46
N GLU A 201 -8.15 18.49 -3.64
CA GLU A 201 -7.88 19.39 -4.77
C GLU A 201 -8.05 18.72 -6.14
N LEU A 202 -7.67 17.44 -6.25
CA LEU A 202 -7.68 16.71 -7.51
C LEU A 202 -9.06 16.16 -7.87
N PHE A 203 -9.82 15.67 -6.88
CA PHE A 203 -11.03 14.90 -7.10
C PHE A 203 -12.28 15.47 -6.41
N GLY A 204 -12.15 16.57 -5.69
CA GLY A 204 -13.25 17.17 -4.92
C GLY A 204 -13.37 16.62 -3.50
N GLU A 205 -14.24 17.26 -2.71
CA GLU A 205 -14.38 17.01 -1.27
C GLU A 205 -14.91 15.60 -0.96
N GLU A 206 -15.84 15.08 -1.75
CA GLU A 206 -16.40 13.74 -1.54
C GLU A 206 -15.36 12.66 -1.86
N ALA A 207 -14.96 12.55 -3.14
CA ALA A 207 -14.01 11.52 -3.57
C ALA A 207 -12.64 11.61 -2.87
N GLY A 208 -12.09 12.83 -2.68
CA GLY A 208 -10.80 13.01 -2.03
C GLY A 208 -10.74 12.57 -0.57
N ASN A 209 -11.87 12.67 0.15
CA ASN A 209 -11.97 12.24 1.54
C ASN A 209 -12.16 10.72 1.70
N GLU A 210 -12.72 10.05 0.69
CA GLU A 210 -12.99 8.60 0.74
C GLU A 210 -11.79 7.74 0.30
N ILE A 211 -10.84 8.29 -0.46
CA ILE A 211 -9.61 7.58 -0.88
C ILE A 211 -8.80 7.14 0.36
N PRO A 212 -8.56 5.84 0.59
CA PRO A 212 -7.75 5.37 1.71
C PRO A 212 -6.29 5.82 1.62
N VAL A 213 -5.76 6.37 2.72
CA VAL A 213 -4.36 6.79 2.89
C VAL A 213 -3.73 6.04 4.06
N LEU A 214 -2.77 5.18 3.74
CA LEU A 214 -2.11 4.27 4.67
C LEU A 214 -0.73 4.81 5.04
N TYR A 215 -0.33 4.63 6.29
CA TYR A 215 1.05 4.90 6.71
C TYR A 215 1.94 3.67 6.46
N GLY A 216 2.95 3.84 5.61
CA GLY A 216 3.92 2.82 5.17
C GLY A 216 5.33 2.93 5.76
N GLY A 217 5.54 3.77 6.78
CA GLY A 217 6.84 3.87 7.46
C GLY A 217 7.18 2.64 8.33
N SER A 218 8.21 2.74 9.18
CA SER A 218 8.57 1.66 10.11
C SER A 218 7.55 1.50 11.25
N VAL A 219 6.46 0.79 10.94
CA VAL A 219 5.43 0.38 11.91
C VAL A 219 5.90 -0.83 12.70
N ASN A 220 5.71 -0.77 14.02
CA ASN A 220 6.06 -1.81 14.98
C ASN A 220 4.99 -1.86 16.10
N PRO A 221 5.01 -2.91 16.96
CA PRO A 221 4.03 -3.03 18.05
C PRO A 221 3.98 -1.83 18.99
N GLU A 222 5.09 -1.10 19.15
CA GLU A 222 5.19 0.03 20.06
C GLU A 222 4.51 1.30 19.51
N ASN A 223 4.48 1.49 18.18
CA ASN A 223 3.94 2.70 17.55
C ASN A 223 2.61 2.51 16.79
N ALA A 224 2.23 1.27 16.45
CA ALA A 224 1.07 0.98 15.60
C ALA A 224 -0.23 1.61 16.13
N VAL A 225 -0.53 1.44 17.42
CA VAL A 225 -1.73 2.00 18.06
C VAL A 225 -1.74 3.52 18.07
N GLY A 226 -0.57 4.15 18.18
CA GLY A 226 -0.45 5.60 18.18
C GLY A 226 -0.70 6.18 16.79
N LEU A 227 -0.18 5.52 15.76
CA LEU A 227 -0.36 5.91 14.35
C LEU A 227 -1.81 5.69 13.89
N SER A 228 -2.40 4.54 14.20
CA SER A 228 -3.78 4.20 13.79
C SER A 228 -4.87 5.06 14.43
N LYS A 229 -4.52 5.88 15.44
CA LYS A 229 -5.43 6.80 16.13
C LYS A 229 -5.36 8.22 15.59
N MET A 230 -4.46 8.50 14.65
CA MET A 230 -4.43 9.78 13.96
C MET A 230 -5.61 9.87 13.00
N GLU A 231 -6.16 11.06 12.81
CA GLU A 231 -7.45 11.25 12.14
C GLU A 231 -7.39 10.93 10.64
N HIS A 232 -6.26 11.29 10.01
CA HIS A 232 -6.07 11.19 8.56
C HIS A 232 -5.35 9.90 8.13
N ILE A 233 -4.99 9.02 9.08
CA ILE A 233 -4.38 7.72 8.80
C ILE A 233 -5.47 6.65 8.77
N ASP A 234 -5.75 6.13 7.58
CA ASP A 234 -6.82 5.13 7.36
C ASP A 234 -6.33 3.69 7.59
N GLY A 235 -5.02 3.49 7.66
CA GLY A 235 -4.44 2.18 7.81
C GLY A 235 -2.94 2.15 7.97
N LEU A 236 -2.42 0.95 8.19
CA LEU A 236 -1.02 0.66 8.38
C LEU A 236 -0.54 -0.30 7.30
N PHE A 237 0.48 0.12 6.55
CA PHE A 237 1.18 -0.71 5.58
C PHE A 237 2.52 -1.14 6.16
N ILE A 238 2.53 -2.34 6.75
CA ILE A 238 3.55 -2.78 7.69
C ILE A 238 4.58 -3.64 6.97
N GLY A 239 5.86 -3.32 7.14
CA GLY A 239 6.96 -4.16 6.65
C GLY A 239 7.27 -5.34 7.58
N ARG A 240 8.54 -5.47 7.96
CA ARG A 240 9.11 -6.61 8.70
C ARG A 240 8.31 -7.09 9.92
N SER A 241 7.69 -6.16 10.67
CA SER A 241 6.89 -6.48 11.86
C SER A 241 5.67 -7.37 11.53
N ALA A 242 5.22 -7.39 10.28
CA ALA A 242 4.08 -8.17 9.81
C ALA A 242 4.46 -9.44 9.01
N TRP A 243 5.74 -9.75 8.82
CA TRP A 243 6.16 -10.91 8.00
C TRP A 243 6.02 -12.28 8.70
N GLN A 244 5.60 -12.27 9.96
CA GLN A 244 5.17 -13.45 10.73
C GLN A 244 3.70 -13.26 11.11
N ALA A 245 2.86 -14.26 10.81
CA ALA A 245 1.40 -14.12 10.93
C ALA A 245 0.96 -13.80 12.37
N ASP A 246 1.58 -14.42 13.38
CA ASP A 246 1.30 -14.15 14.79
C ASP A 246 1.58 -12.69 15.17
N ASN A 247 2.71 -12.14 14.70
CA ASN A 247 3.07 -10.75 14.98
C ASN A 247 2.11 -9.79 14.28
N PHE A 248 1.72 -10.07 13.04
CA PHE A 248 0.78 -9.23 12.31
C PHE A 248 -0.60 -9.25 12.98
N ASN A 249 -1.12 -10.44 13.30
CA ASN A 249 -2.36 -10.62 14.07
C ASN A 249 -2.32 -9.85 15.41
N LYS A 250 -1.20 -9.92 16.14
CA LYS A 250 -1.04 -9.16 17.39
C LYS A 250 -1.19 -7.65 17.16
N ILE A 251 -0.51 -7.10 16.15
CA ILE A 251 -0.62 -5.67 15.81
C ILE A 251 -2.07 -5.30 15.44
N ILE A 252 -2.71 -6.10 14.58
CA ILE A 252 -4.10 -5.90 14.16
C ILE A 252 -5.02 -5.82 15.39
N ARG A 253 -4.91 -6.79 16.30
CA ARG A 253 -5.73 -6.84 17.51
C ARG A 253 -5.42 -5.70 18.47
N ASP A 254 -4.17 -5.29 18.61
CA ASP A 254 -3.80 -4.16 19.46
C ASP A 254 -4.34 -2.82 18.93
N VAL A 255 -4.42 -2.66 17.61
CA VAL A 255 -5.03 -1.49 16.96
C VAL A 255 -6.56 -1.49 17.06
N LEU A 256 -7.19 -2.66 16.92
CA LEU A 256 -8.66 -2.76 16.90
C LEU A 256 -9.34 -2.73 18.28
N LYS A 257 -8.56 -2.87 19.36
CA LYS A 257 -8.99 -2.71 20.76
C LYS A 257 -9.42 -1.28 21.07
#